data_AF-A0A0D6A2A0-F1
#
_entry.id   AF-A0A0D6A2A0-F1
#
_cell.length_a   1.000
_cell.length_b   1.000
_cell.length_c   1.000
_cell.angle_alpha   90.00
_cell.angle_beta   90.00
_cell.angle_gamma   90.00
#
_symmetry.space_group_name_H-M   'P 1'
#
loop_
_entity.id
_entity.type
_entity.pdbx_description
1 polymer ?
#
loop_
_entity_poly.entity_id
_entity_poly.type
_entity_poly.pdbx_seq_one_letter_code
_entity_poly.pdbx_strand_id
1 'polypeptide(L)'
;MTLDFEHNQKELFRDWHQNKTKEEFTRKLQQQAQAEKENLPELLSREDLKKRWGMNSRQSVHQAASRADFPQPVCTFNHGKTPLYLATEIQIFEVNHPWYLTAGDRLAYSHWILRNVLDPDS
;
A
#
# COMPACT_ATOMS: atom_id res chain seq x y z
N MET A 1 -21.81 -12.36 12.35
CA MET A 1 -23.11 -11.92 12.89
C MET A 1 -23.54 -10.71 12.10
N THR A 2 -24.78 -10.68 11.60
CA THR A 2 -25.30 -9.54 10.82
C THR A 2 -26.04 -8.60 11.77
N LEU A 3 -25.64 -7.33 11.80
CA LEU A 3 -26.36 -6.29 12.54
C LEU A 3 -27.63 -5.91 11.77
N ASP A 4 -28.78 -5.94 12.44
CA ASP A 4 -30.07 -5.60 11.85
C ASP A 4 -30.44 -4.14 12.12
N PHE A 5 -30.12 -3.28 11.15
CA PHE A 5 -30.36 -1.85 11.22
C PHE A 5 -31.81 -1.47 10.87
N GLU A 6 -32.56 -2.35 10.22
CA GLU A 6 -33.92 -2.07 9.75
C GLU A 6 -34.92 -2.13 10.92
N HIS A 7 -34.82 -3.17 11.75
CA HIS A 7 -35.73 -3.35 12.89
C HIS A 7 -35.49 -2.38 14.04
N ASN A 8 -34.30 -1.76 14.10
CA ASN A 8 -33.89 -0.84 15.18
C ASN A 8 -33.79 0.63 14.71
N GLN A 9 -34.37 0.98 13.56
CA GLN A 9 -34.16 2.28 12.92
C GLN A 9 -34.55 3.47 13.80
N LYS A 10 -35.64 3.32 14.59
CA LYS A 10 -36.12 4.37 15.49
C LYS A 10 -35.11 4.63 16.61
N GLU A 11 -34.69 3.58 17.29
CA GLU A 11 -33.75 3.63 18.42
C GLU A 11 -32.35 4.04 17.99
N LEU A 12 -31.91 3.65 16.79
CA LEU A 12 -30.56 3.94 16.29
C LEU A 12 -30.42 5.33 15.65
N PHE A 13 -31.40 5.76 14.85
CA PHE A 13 -31.24 6.94 13.98
C PHE A 13 -32.25 8.07 14.22
N ARG A 14 -33.40 7.79 14.87
CA ARG A 14 -34.42 8.83 15.13
C ARG A 14 -34.42 9.31 16.57
N ASP A 15 -34.12 8.42 17.51
CA ASP A 15 -33.77 8.82 18.87
C ASP A 15 -32.36 9.39 18.85
N TRP A 16 -32.19 10.59 19.38
CA TRP A 16 -30.92 11.33 19.44
C TRP A 16 -30.21 11.12 20.79
N HIS A 17 -30.92 10.61 21.79
CA HIS A 17 -30.34 10.26 23.09
C HIS A 17 -29.54 8.96 23.02
N GLN A 18 -28.71 8.75 24.04
CA GLN A 18 -27.99 7.50 24.23
C GLN A 18 -28.95 6.46 24.78
N ASN A 19 -28.99 5.28 24.18
CA ASN A 19 -29.84 4.18 24.61
C ASN A 19 -29.10 2.84 24.47
N LYS A 20 -29.64 1.80 25.12
CA LYS A 20 -29.01 0.48 25.19
C LYS A 20 -28.79 -0.13 23.80
N THR A 21 -29.71 0.09 22.87
CA THR A 21 -29.61 -0.40 21.48
C THR A 21 -28.41 0.22 20.78
N LYS A 22 -28.20 1.54 20.89
CA LYS A 22 -27.02 2.23 20.34
C LYS A 22 -25.72 1.76 20.97
N GLU A 23 -25.70 1.57 22.29
CA GLU A 23 -24.51 1.07 23.00
C GLU A 23 -24.11 -0.32 22.50
N GLU A 24 -25.08 -1.22 22.34
CA GLU A 24 -24.82 -2.57 21.85
C GLU A 24 -24.31 -2.57 20.41
N PHE A 25 -24.95 -1.80 19.51
CA PHE A 25 -24.53 -1.69 18.12
C PHE A 25 -23.15 -1.05 17.99
N THR A 26 -22.90 0.03 18.72
CA THR A 26 -21.60 0.73 18.72
C THR A 26 -20.49 -0.21 19.20
N ARG A 27 -20.72 -0.97 20.28
CA ARG A 27 -19.74 -1.94 20.77
C ARG A 27 -19.43 -3.02 19.73
N LYS A 28 -20.45 -3.57 19.06
CA LYS A 28 -20.26 -4.58 18.01
C LYS A 28 -19.52 -4.01 16.79
N LEU A 29 -19.88 -2.80 16.35
CA LEU A 29 -19.19 -2.10 15.26
C LEU A 29 -17.75 -1.76 15.61
N GLN A 30 -17.47 -1.37 16.86
CA GLN A 30 -16.10 -1.13 17.34
C GLN A 30 -15.26 -2.40 17.30
N GLN A 31 -15.81 -3.55 17.72
CA GLN A 31 -15.14 -4.84 17.63
C GLN A 31 -14.82 -5.20 16.18
N GLN A 32 -15.79 -5.00 15.26
CA GLN A 32 -15.57 -5.23 13.84
C GLN A 32 -14.50 -4.31 13.27
N ALA A 33 -14.59 -3.00 13.54
CA ALA A 33 -13.61 -2.03 13.07
C ALA A 33 -12.20 -2.30 13.61
N GLN A 34 -12.08 -2.81 14.85
CA GLN A 34 -10.80 -3.19 15.42
C GLN A 34 -10.21 -4.41 14.69
N ALA A 35 -11.01 -5.44 14.42
CA ALA A 35 -10.56 -6.59 13.64
C ALA A 35 -10.17 -6.20 12.20
N GLU A 36 -10.91 -5.29 11.56
CA GLU A 36 -10.56 -4.76 10.24
C GLU A 36 -9.22 -4.00 10.26
N LYS A 37 -8.96 -3.19 11.30
CA LYS A 37 -7.69 -2.47 11.47
C LYS A 37 -6.51 -3.41 11.70
N GLU A 38 -6.69 -4.47 12.47
CA GLU A 38 -5.63 -5.46 12.75
C GLU A 38 -5.24 -6.26 11.50
N ASN A 39 -6.19 -6.47 10.59
CA ASN A 39 -5.97 -7.17 9.33
C ASN A 39 -5.66 -6.23 8.15
N LEU A 40 -5.56 -4.92 8.39
CA LEU A 40 -5.33 -3.97 7.32
C LEU A 40 -3.91 -4.14 6.78
N PRO A 41 -3.73 -4.42 5.48
CA PRO A 41 -2.40 -4.59 4.93
C PRO A 41 -1.65 -3.26 4.92
N GLU A 42 -0.33 -3.33 5.06
CA GLU A 42 0.53 -2.16 4.92
C GLU A 42 0.51 -1.68 3.46
N LEU A 43 0.18 -0.40 3.29
CA LEU A 43 0.14 0.27 2.00
C LEU A 43 1.27 1.27 1.91
N LEU A 44 2.00 1.23 0.80
CA LEU A 44 3.14 2.10 0.53
C LEU A 44 2.78 3.09 -0.57
N SER A 45 3.09 4.36 -0.34
CA SER A 45 3.07 5.39 -1.37
C SER A 45 4.40 5.46 -2.11
N ARG A 46 4.44 6.20 -3.23
CA ARG A 46 5.71 6.47 -3.94
C ARG A 46 6.77 7.18 -3.08
N GLU A 47 6.36 8.01 -2.12
CA GLU A 47 7.31 8.65 -1.21
C GLU A 47 7.86 7.67 -0.18
N ASP A 48 7.10 6.65 0.21
CA ASP A 48 7.59 5.59 1.08
C ASP A 48 8.59 4.71 0.35
N LEU A 49 8.31 4.36 -0.92
CA LEU A 49 9.25 3.64 -1.79
C LEU A 49 10.55 4.43 -2.00
N LYS A 50 10.44 5.74 -2.19
CA LYS A 50 11.59 6.64 -2.32
C LYS A 50 12.51 6.56 -1.10
N LYS A 51 11.94 6.61 0.11
CA LYS A 51 12.69 6.46 1.36
C LYS A 51 13.26 5.04 1.50
N ARG A 52 12.44 4.03 1.23
CA ARG A 52 12.79 2.60 1.33
C ARG A 52 13.98 2.21 0.46
N TRP A 53 14.05 2.74 -0.77
CA TRP A 53 15.15 2.45 -1.70
C TRP A 53 16.31 3.46 -1.62
N GLY A 54 16.24 4.45 -0.73
CA GLY A 54 17.24 5.52 -0.64
C GLY A 54 17.40 6.28 -1.96
N MET A 55 16.29 6.55 -2.66
CA MET A 55 16.29 7.30 -3.91
C MET A 55 16.07 8.79 -3.63
N ASN A 56 17.00 9.64 -4.08
CA ASN A 56 16.88 11.08 -3.85
C ASN A 56 15.99 11.78 -4.88
N SER A 57 15.72 11.14 -6.03
CA SER A 57 14.92 11.72 -7.11
C SER A 57 13.56 11.05 -7.28
N ARG A 58 12.52 11.87 -7.44
CA ARG A 58 11.16 11.42 -7.78
C ARG A 58 11.12 10.70 -9.13
N GLN A 59 12.02 11.04 -10.06
CA GLN A 59 12.07 10.42 -11.38
C GLN A 59 12.51 8.94 -11.30
N SER A 60 13.41 8.59 -10.38
CA SER A 60 13.90 7.22 -10.23
C SER A 60 12.81 6.24 -9.80
N VAL A 61 11.93 6.67 -8.88
CA VAL A 61 10.78 5.87 -8.44
C VAL A 61 9.72 5.79 -9.55
N HIS A 62 9.51 6.87 -10.32
CA HIS A 62 8.61 6.83 -11.47
C HIS A 62 9.08 5.87 -12.56
N GLN A 63 10.38 5.79 -12.82
CA GLN A 63 10.95 4.84 -13.78
C GLN A 63 10.73 3.38 -13.34
N ALA A 64 10.88 3.10 -12.04
CA ALA A 64 10.53 1.78 -11.49
C ALA A 64 9.04 1.49 -11.67
N ALA A 65 8.18 2.47 -11.37
CA ALA A 65 6.73 2.34 -11.46
C ALA A 65 6.19 2.29 -12.91
N SER A 66 6.99 2.65 -13.92
CA SER A 66 6.62 2.54 -15.33
C SER A 66 6.94 1.17 -15.94
N ARG A 67 7.63 0.29 -15.20
CA ARG A 67 7.96 -1.04 -15.69
C ARG A 67 6.70 -1.91 -15.74
N ALA A 68 6.64 -2.80 -16.72
CA ALA A 68 5.51 -3.72 -16.90
C ALA A 68 5.40 -4.76 -15.76
N ASP A 69 6.52 -5.06 -15.09
CA ASP A 69 6.62 -5.98 -13.95
C ASP A 69 6.34 -5.31 -12.59
N PHE A 70 6.08 -3.99 -12.58
CA PHE A 70 5.79 -3.26 -11.35
C PHE A 70 4.33 -3.49 -10.90
N PRO A 71 4.07 -3.66 -9.59
CA PRO A 71 2.71 -3.92 -9.12
C PRO A 71 1.74 -2.78 -9.41
N GLN A 72 0.49 -3.15 -9.70
CA GLN A 72 -0.57 -2.19 -9.91
C GLN A 72 -1.01 -1.56 -8.58
N PRO A 73 -1.42 -0.28 -8.57
CA PRO A 73 -1.89 0.34 -7.36
C PRO A 73 -3.22 -0.28 -6.91
N VAL A 74 -3.30 -0.67 -5.63
CA VAL A 74 -4.51 -1.24 -5.02
C VAL A 74 -5.53 -0.16 -4.68
N CYS A 75 -5.05 1.05 -4.39
CA CYS A 75 -5.90 2.19 -4.09
C CYS A 75 -5.25 3.48 -4.58
N THR A 76 -6.07 4.49 -4.88
CA THR A 76 -5.59 5.83 -5.17
C THR A 76 -6.15 6.83 -4.17
N PHE A 77 -5.26 7.49 -3.43
CA PHE A 77 -5.59 8.56 -2.49
C PHE A 77 -5.52 9.94 -3.16
N ASN A 78 -6.16 10.95 -2.58
CA ASN A 78 -6.17 12.34 -3.07
C ASN A 78 -6.69 12.48 -4.52
N HIS A 79 -7.95 12.08 -4.76
CA HIS A 79 -8.60 12.18 -6.08
C HIS A 79 -7.79 11.54 -7.22
N GLY A 80 -7.19 10.37 -6.99
CA GLY A 80 -6.40 9.67 -8.00
C GLY A 80 -4.92 10.06 -8.07
N LYS A 81 -4.47 11.08 -7.31
CA LYS A 81 -3.10 11.61 -7.44
C LYS A 81 -2.03 10.75 -6.80
N THR A 82 -2.35 10.05 -5.71
CA THR A 82 -1.39 9.27 -4.94
C THR A 82 -1.73 7.78 -5.01
N PRO A 83 -1.07 7.01 -5.89
CA PRO A 83 -1.23 5.56 -5.91
C PRO A 83 -0.60 4.93 -4.66
N LEU A 84 -1.30 3.95 -4.10
CA LEU A 84 -0.88 3.13 -2.98
C LEU A 84 -0.73 1.67 -3.44
N TYR A 85 0.38 1.05 -3.03
CA TYR A 85 0.75 -0.31 -3.40
C TYR A 85 0.78 -1.19 -2.15
N LEU A 86 0.47 -2.48 -2.28
CA LEU A 86 0.64 -3.41 -1.16
C LEU A 86 2.12 -3.62 -0.87
N ALA A 87 2.49 -3.56 0.41
CA ALA A 87 3.87 -3.80 0.83
C ALA A 87 4.38 -5.18 0.40
N THR A 88 3.51 -6.20 0.40
CA THR A 88 3.83 -7.57 -0.04
C THR A 88 4.15 -7.65 -1.52
N GLU A 89 3.40 -6.96 -2.38
CA GLU A 89 3.67 -6.91 -3.82
C GLU A 89 4.97 -6.17 -4.13
N ILE A 90 5.25 -5.11 -3.37
CA ILE A 90 6.54 -4.40 -3.45
C ILE A 90 7.69 -5.33 -3.03
N GLN A 91 7.52 -6.15 -1.99
CA GLN A 91 8.54 -7.13 -1.60
C GLN A 91 8.76 -8.19 -2.70
N ILE A 92 7.69 -8.66 -3.36
CA ILE A 92 7.82 -9.57 -4.52
C ILE A 92 8.65 -8.91 -5.62
N PHE A 93 8.37 -7.64 -5.92
CA PHE A 93 9.18 -6.86 -6.86
C PHE A 93 10.64 -6.73 -6.41
N GLU A 94 10.89 -6.44 -5.13
CA GLU A 94 12.24 -6.34 -4.55
C GLU A 94 13.03 -7.65 -4.67
N VAL A 95 12.39 -8.80 -4.49
CA VAL A 95 13.02 -10.12 -4.67
C VAL A 95 13.43 -10.37 -6.12
N ASN A 96 12.60 -9.96 -7.08
CA ASN A 96 12.90 -10.10 -8.50
C ASN A 96 13.93 -9.07 -9.00
N HIS A 97 14.06 -7.93 -8.30
CA HIS A 97 14.93 -6.83 -8.68
C HIS A 97 15.78 -6.34 -7.48
N PRO A 98 16.66 -7.20 -6.92
CA PRO A 98 17.38 -6.91 -5.68
C PRO A 98 18.28 -5.68 -5.78
N TRP A 99 18.68 -5.31 -7.00
CA TRP A 99 19.48 -4.11 -7.24
C TRP A 99 18.78 -2.81 -6.84
N TYR A 100 17.46 -2.77 -6.64
CA TYR A 100 16.76 -1.57 -6.18
C TYR A 100 16.97 -1.25 -4.69
N LEU A 101 17.38 -2.22 -3.87
CA LEU A 101 17.40 -2.10 -2.42
C LEU A 101 18.44 -1.09 -1.92
N THR A 102 19.64 -1.09 -2.50
CA THR A 102 20.72 -0.21 -2.07
C THR A 102 21.37 0.55 -3.22
N ALA A 103 22.01 1.68 -2.91
CA ALA A 103 22.77 2.42 -3.91
C ALA A 103 23.95 1.62 -4.48
N GLY A 104 24.57 0.77 -3.65
CA GLY A 104 25.67 -0.11 -4.06
C GLY A 104 25.22 -1.16 -5.08
N ASP A 105 24.10 -1.82 -4.82
CA ASP A 105 23.58 -2.86 -5.71
C ASP A 105 23.11 -2.27 -7.05
N ARG A 106 22.52 -1.06 -7.02
CA ARG A 106 22.19 -0.31 -8.25
C ARG A 106 23.44 -0.06 -9.09
N LEU A 107 24.53 0.38 -8.47
CA LEU A 107 25.78 0.64 -9.17
C LEU A 107 26.39 -0.66 -9.72
N ALA A 108 26.45 -1.71 -8.92
CA ALA A 108 26.95 -3.02 -9.34
C ALA A 108 26.16 -3.57 -10.54
N TYR A 109 24.83 -3.44 -10.50
CA TYR A 109 23.97 -3.85 -11.61
C TYR A 109 24.19 -3.00 -12.86
N SER A 110 24.39 -1.68 -12.72
CA SER A 110 24.71 -0.80 -13.87
C SER A 110 26.02 -1.20 -14.54
N HIS A 111 27.07 -1.51 -13.77
CA HIS A 111 28.33 -2.02 -14.30
C HIS A 111 28.16 -3.38 -14.96
N TRP A 112 27.34 -4.26 -14.38
CA TRP A 112 27.02 -5.55 -15.00
C TRP A 112 26.31 -5.39 -16.34
N ILE A 113 25.31 -4.49 -16.44
CA ILE A 113 24.63 -4.19 -17.71
C ILE A 113 25.63 -3.66 -18.74
N LEU A 114 26.44 -2.67 -18.36
CA LEU A 114 27.44 -2.09 -19.27
C LEU A 114 28.34 -3.18 -19.85
N ARG A 115 28.84 -4.06 -18.99
CA ARG A 115 29.75 -5.14 -19.40
C ARG A 115 29.10 -6.28 -20.18
N ASN A 116 27.86 -6.65 -19.89
CA ASN A 116 27.26 -7.88 -20.43
C ASN A 116 26.19 -7.63 -21.50
N VAL A 117 25.61 -6.44 -21.54
CA VAL A 117 24.50 -6.10 -22.43
C VAL A 117 24.93 -5.07 -23.48
N LEU A 118 25.75 -4.09 -23.09
CA LEU A 118 26.11 -2.96 -23.95
C LEU A 118 27.47 -3.15 -24.65
N ASP A 119 28.49 -3.62 -23.91
CA ASP A 119 29.84 -3.90 -24.44
C ASP A 119 30.29 -5.34 -24.12
N PRO A 120 29.69 -6.37 -24.74
CA PRO A 120 30.04 -7.76 -24.46
C PRO A 120 31.46 -8.16 -24.91
N ASP A 121 32.11 -7.35 -25.76
CA ASP A 121 33.41 -7.64 -26.41
C ASP A 121 34.59 -6.80 -25.89
N SER A 122 34.46 -6.10 -24.74
CA SER A 122 35.55 -5.32 -24.11
C SER A 122 36.36 -6.11 -23.08
#